data_AF-A0A5B9WCU4-F1
#
_entry.id   AF-A0A5B9WCU4-F1
#
_cell.length_a   1.000
_cell.length_b   1.000
_cell.length_c   1.000
_cell.angle_alpha   90.00
_cell.angle_beta   90.00
_cell.angle_gamma   90.00
#
_symmetry.space_group_name_H-M   'P 1'
#
loop_
_entity.id
_entity.type
_entity.pdbx_description
1 polymer ?
#
loop_
_entity_poly.entity_id
_entity_poly.type
_entity_poly.pdbx_seq_one_letter_code
_entity_poly.pdbx_strand_id
1 'polypeptide(L)'
;MPPAGQRDYSKVRLTRHAMERFVERFEAEPGSAEPLLREALARTRRLGRNPENGAIAVLALHAGRVLVAVLQDDACLTVLTWNQFEPRLQEFGRPRMPRKWGRMLGRLEKEADEE
;
A
#
# COMPACT_ATOMS: atom_id res chain seq x y z
N MET A 1 15.84 -4.49 9.12
CA MET A 1 14.53 -4.53 9.81
C MET A 1 13.81 -3.24 9.48
N PRO A 2 12.53 -3.27 9.07
CA PRO A 2 11.79 -2.05 8.80
C PRO A 2 11.60 -1.23 10.11
N PRO A 3 11.58 0.11 10.04
CA PRO A 3 11.45 0.95 11.23
C PRO A 3 10.14 0.68 12.00
N ALA A 4 10.09 1.07 13.27
CA ALA A 4 9.00 0.73 14.19
C ALA A 4 7.59 0.94 13.61
N GLY A 5 6.85 -0.15 13.48
CA GLY A 5 5.47 -0.22 12.97
C GLY A 5 5.32 -0.18 11.44
N GLN A 6 6.41 -0.24 10.69
CA GLN A 6 6.38 -0.61 9.27
C GLN A 6 6.41 -2.13 9.11
N ARG A 7 5.90 -2.61 7.98
CA ARG A 7 5.95 -4.02 7.59
C ARG A 7 6.40 -4.14 6.15
N ASP A 8 7.22 -5.15 5.92
CA ASP A 8 7.67 -5.57 4.60
C ASP A 8 6.72 -6.65 4.07
N TYR A 9 6.09 -6.35 2.94
CA TYR A 9 5.24 -7.24 2.15
C TYR A 9 5.76 -7.40 0.72
N SER A 10 7.03 -7.05 0.44
CA SER A 10 7.63 -7.17 -0.90
C SER A 10 7.64 -8.61 -1.44
N LYS A 11 7.58 -9.60 -0.53
CA LYS A 11 7.61 -11.04 -0.85
C LYS A 11 6.24 -11.68 -1.10
N VAL A 12 5.14 -10.96 -0.88
CA VAL A 12 3.79 -11.50 -1.14
C VAL A 12 3.61 -11.81 -2.63
N ARG A 13 2.70 -12.74 -2.93
CA ARG A 13 2.33 -13.04 -4.32
C ARG A 13 1.59 -11.85 -4.92
N LEU A 14 2.08 -11.30 -6.02
CA LEU A 14 1.39 -10.24 -6.76
C LEU A 14 0.39 -10.86 -7.73
N THR A 15 -0.89 -10.56 -7.57
CA THR A 15 -1.90 -11.03 -8.51
C THR A 15 -1.84 -10.23 -9.82
N ARG A 16 -2.22 -10.86 -10.93
CA ARG A 16 -2.38 -10.18 -12.22
C ARG A 16 -3.25 -8.92 -12.09
N HIS A 17 -4.34 -9.01 -11.32
CA HIS A 17 -5.22 -7.88 -11.10
C HIS A 17 -4.52 -6.73 -10.37
N ALA A 18 -3.76 -7.00 -9.31
CA ALA A 18 -2.98 -5.97 -8.62
C ALA A 18 -1.96 -5.29 -9.55
N MET A 19 -1.29 -6.08 -10.40
CA MET A 19 -0.33 -5.59 -11.39
C MET A 19 -0.99 -4.67 -12.43
N GLU A 20 -2.10 -5.08 -13.02
CA GLU A 20 -2.85 -4.28 -14.00
C GLU A 20 -3.32 -2.95 -13.38
N ARG A 21 -3.85 -3.02 -12.15
CA ARG A 21 -4.29 -1.82 -11.43
C ARG A 21 -3.14 -0.91 -11.03
N PHE A 22 -1.96 -1.46 -10.76
CA PHE A 22 -0.78 -0.66 -10.47
C PHE A 22 -0.35 0.17 -11.68
N VAL A 23 -0.20 -0.49 -12.84
CA VAL A 23 0.11 0.17 -14.13
C VAL A 23 -0.93 1.24 -14.46
N GLU A 24 -2.22 0.90 -14.38
CA GLU A 24 -3.31 1.82 -14.73
C GLU A 24 -3.38 3.06 -13.82
N ARG A 25 -3.20 2.88 -12.51
CA ARG A 25 -3.48 3.94 -11.51
C ARG A 25 -2.28 4.80 -11.18
N PHE A 26 -1.08 4.21 -11.27
CA PHE A 26 0.18 4.84 -10.91
C PHE A 26 1.05 5.12 -12.14
N GLU A 27 0.56 4.81 -13.34
CA GLU A 27 1.24 5.08 -14.62
C GLU A 27 2.63 4.43 -14.69
N ALA A 28 2.79 3.31 -13.99
CA ALA A 28 4.03 2.53 -14.00
C ALA A 28 4.19 1.84 -15.37
N GLU A 29 5.42 1.82 -15.88
CA GLU A 29 5.72 1.11 -17.12
C GLU A 29 5.51 -0.40 -16.92
N PRO A 30 4.79 -1.11 -17.83
CA PRO A 30 4.45 -2.52 -17.65
C PRO A 30 5.66 -3.45 -17.41
N GLY A 31 6.80 -3.15 -18.03
CA GLY A 31 8.03 -3.94 -17.87
C GLY A 31 8.73 -3.77 -16.52
N SER A 32 8.50 -2.65 -15.83
CA SER A 32 9.08 -2.33 -14.52
C SER A 32 8.04 -2.34 -13.39
N ALA A 33 6.77 -2.54 -13.71
CA ALA A 33 5.67 -2.51 -12.75
C ALA A 33 5.88 -3.47 -11.57
N GLU A 34 6.38 -4.68 -11.82
CA GLU A 34 6.54 -5.68 -10.76
C GLU A 34 7.61 -5.27 -9.74
N PRO A 35 8.86 -5.00 -10.14
CA PRO A 35 9.87 -4.55 -9.18
C PRO A 35 9.47 -3.27 -8.44
N LEU A 36 8.84 -2.30 -9.13
CA LEU A 36 8.35 -1.06 -8.51
C LEU A 36 7.25 -1.31 -7.47
N LEU A 37 6.32 -2.24 -7.74
CA LEU A 37 5.29 -2.59 -6.77
C LEU A 37 5.89 -3.33 -5.57
N ARG A 38 6.88 -4.20 -5.78
CA ARG A 38 7.59 -4.88 -4.69
C ARG A 38 8.35 -3.91 -3.81
N GLU A 39 9.00 -2.92 -4.41
CA GLU A 39 9.70 -1.85 -3.71
C GLU A 39 8.74 -1.05 -2.82
N ALA A 40 7.60 -0.61 -3.37
CA ALA A 40 6.56 0.07 -2.59
C ALA A 40 6.06 -0.81 -1.42
N LEU A 41 5.92 -2.12 -1.64
CA LEU A 41 5.50 -3.07 -0.61
C LEU A 41 6.59 -3.43 0.40
N ALA A 42 7.86 -3.10 0.17
CA ALA A 42 8.92 -3.32 1.15
C ALA A 42 8.74 -2.44 2.39
N ARG A 43 8.04 -1.30 2.23
CA ARG A 43 7.93 -0.24 3.24
C ARG A 43 6.48 0.20 3.37
N THR A 44 5.73 -0.56 4.17
CA THR A 44 4.30 -0.30 4.34
C THR A 44 3.92 0.02 5.77
N ARG A 45 2.79 0.72 5.93
CA ARG A 45 2.10 0.93 7.20
C ARG A 45 0.73 0.28 7.16
N ARG A 46 0.43 -0.61 8.11
CA ARG A 46 -0.91 -1.20 8.19
C ARG A 46 -1.96 -0.14 8.53
N LEU A 47 -2.96 0.00 7.67
CA LEU A 47 -4.12 0.85 7.92
C LEU A 47 -5.13 0.09 8.79
N GLY A 48 -5.55 -1.10 8.37
CA GLY A 48 -6.60 -1.84 9.07
C GLY A 48 -6.77 -3.26 8.59
N ARG A 49 -7.83 -3.92 9.06
CA ARG A 49 -8.23 -5.26 8.65
C ARG A 49 -9.73 -5.24 8.43
N ASN A 50 -10.18 -5.79 7.31
CA ASN A 50 -11.60 -6.04 7.10
C ASN A 50 -12.01 -7.25 7.96
N PRO A 51 -12.97 -7.10 8.89
CA PRO A 51 -13.39 -8.17 9.79
C PRO A 51 -14.20 -9.28 9.11
N GLU A 52 -14.82 -9.01 7.96
CA GLU A 52 -15.70 -9.93 7.25
C GLU A 52 -14.93 -10.97 6.44
N ASN A 53 -13.85 -10.56 5.77
CA ASN A 53 -13.05 -11.43 4.89
C ASN A 53 -11.58 -11.57 5.33
N GLY A 54 -11.15 -10.82 6.35
CA GLY A 54 -9.80 -10.89 6.89
C GLY A 54 -8.74 -10.12 6.10
N ALA A 55 -9.09 -9.48 4.97
CA ALA A 55 -8.17 -8.70 4.14
C ALA A 55 -7.54 -7.53 4.92
N ILE A 56 -6.30 -7.19 4.58
CA ILE A 56 -5.50 -6.17 5.25
C ILE A 56 -5.23 -5.04 4.27
N ALA A 57 -5.58 -3.81 4.65
CA ALA A 57 -5.16 -2.62 3.92
C ALA A 57 -3.82 -2.13 4.48
N VAL A 58 -2.84 -1.96 3.60
CA VAL A 58 -1.53 -1.39 3.93
C VAL A 58 -1.26 -0.19 3.03
N LEU A 59 -0.61 0.82 3.60
CA LEU A 59 -0.26 2.06 2.92
C LEU A 59 1.23 2.05 2.57
N ALA A 60 1.54 2.47 1.36
CA ALA A 60 2.87 2.68 0.82
C ALA A 60 2.91 4.02 0.06
N LEU A 61 4.10 4.38 -0.41
CA LEU A 61 4.30 5.46 -1.35
C LEU A 61 4.93 4.92 -2.63
N HIS A 62 4.55 5.51 -3.75
CA HIS A 62 5.18 5.28 -5.05
C HIS A 62 5.20 6.61 -5.82
N ALA A 63 6.38 7.08 -6.22
CA ALA A 63 6.57 8.36 -6.93
C ALA A 63 5.84 9.55 -6.27
N GLY A 64 5.96 9.68 -4.94
CA GLY A 64 5.28 10.74 -4.16
C GLY A 64 3.76 10.57 -4.01
N ARG A 65 3.16 9.51 -4.58
CA ARG A 65 1.73 9.23 -4.53
C ARG A 65 1.42 8.14 -3.51
N VAL A 66 0.31 8.30 -2.80
CA VAL A 66 -0.17 7.30 -1.83
C VAL A 66 -0.72 6.09 -2.56
N LEU A 67 -0.15 4.93 -2.24
CA LEU A 67 -0.60 3.62 -2.68
C LEU A 67 -1.19 2.85 -1.50
N VAL A 68 -2.38 2.31 -1.66
CA VAL A 68 -2.98 1.39 -0.69
C VAL A 68 -3.08 0.00 -1.31
N ALA A 69 -2.33 -0.96 -0.78
CA ALA A 69 -2.41 -2.35 -1.19
C ALA A 69 -3.37 -3.12 -0.28
N VAL A 70 -4.22 -3.95 -0.88
CA VAL A 70 -5.09 -4.88 -0.16
C VAL A 70 -4.48 -6.28 -0.24
N LEU A 71 -4.09 -6.79 0.92
CA LEU A 71 -3.42 -8.07 1.09
C LEU A 71 -4.34 -9.10 1.74
N GLN A 72 -4.33 -10.33 1.25
CA GLN A 72 -5.07 -11.45 1.85
C GLN A 72 -4.32 -12.75 1.50
N ASP A 73 -4.22 -13.68 2.47
CA ASP A 73 -3.64 -15.01 2.27
C ASP A 73 -2.29 -14.99 1.52
N ASP A 74 -1.39 -14.11 1.96
CA ASP A 74 -0.05 -13.89 1.38
C ASP A 74 -0.04 -13.43 -0.08
N ALA A 75 -1.14 -12.84 -0.55
CA ALA A 75 -1.27 -12.25 -1.87
C ALA A 75 -1.70 -10.78 -1.83
N CYS A 76 -1.14 -9.98 -2.75
CA CYS A 76 -1.65 -8.64 -3.07
C CYS A 76 -2.78 -8.77 -4.09
N LEU A 77 -4.02 -8.52 -3.64
CA LEU A 77 -5.22 -8.69 -4.45
C LEU A 77 -5.49 -7.49 -5.36
N THR A 78 -5.22 -6.28 -4.86
CA THR A 78 -5.37 -5.04 -5.62
C THR A 78 -4.57 -3.92 -4.98
N VAL A 79 -4.34 -2.85 -5.76
CA VAL A 79 -3.78 -1.59 -5.29
C VAL A 79 -4.73 -0.45 -5.62
N LEU A 80 -4.89 0.49 -4.71
CA LEU A 80 -5.82 1.62 -4.82
C LEU A 80 -5.06 2.92 -4.61
N THR A 81 -5.51 3.98 -5.26
CA THR A 81 -5.10 5.34 -4.87
C THR A 81 -5.78 5.70 -3.55
N TRP A 82 -5.27 6.72 -2.85
CA TRP A 82 -5.93 7.20 -1.63
C TRP A 82 -7.41 7.56 -1.85
N ASN A 83 -7.72 8.30 -2.91
CA ASN A 83 -9.09 8.73 -3.23
C ASN A 83 -10.04 7.54 -3.47
N GLN A 84 -9.53 6.42 -3.99
CA GLN A 84 -10.32 5.20 -4.17
C GLN A 84 -10.50 4.42 -2.86
N PHE A 85 -9.53 4.50 -1.94
CA PHE A 85 -9.55 3.76 -0.68
C PHE A 85 -10.27 4.51 0.45
N GLU A 86 -10.21 5.84 0.50
CA GLU A 86 -10.77 6.66 1.58
C GLU A 86 -12.24 6.33 1.90
N PRO A 87 -13.15 6.16 0.92
CA PRO A 87 -14.54 5.77 1.20
C PRO A 87 -14.67 4.41 1.90
N ARG A 88 -13.68 3.53 1.74
CA ARG A 88 -13.63 2.16 2.29
C ARG A 88 -12.96 2.08 3.66
N LEU A 89 -12.49 3.18 4.23
CA LEU A 89 -11.80 3.18 5.54
C LEU A 89 -12.60 2.45 6.63
N GLN A 90 -13.91 2.63 6.63
CA GLN A 90 -14.81 2.02 7.62
C GLN A 90 -14.83 0.50 7.51
N GLU A 91 -14.75 -0.04 6.29
CA GLU A 91 -14.66 -1.49 6.04
C GLU A 91 -13.42 -2.11 6.68
N PHE A 92 -12.35 -1.33 6.86
CA PHE A 92 -11.09 -1.78 7.49
C PHE A 92 -10.99 -1.37 8.96
N GLY A 93 -12.11 -1.06 9.61
CA GLY A 93 -12.19 -0.74 11.03
C GLY A 93 -11.72 0.67 11.38
N ARG A 94 -11.65 1.59 10.41
CA ARG A 94 -11.31 2.99 10.66
C ARG A 94 -12.47 3.94 10.35
N PRO A 95 -13.01 4.66 11.34
CA PRO A 95 -14.09 5.61 11.09
C PRO A 95 -13.63 6.89 10.39
N ARG A 96 -12.34 7.23 10.47
CA ARG A 96 -11.75 8.48 9.93
C ARG A 96 -10.30 8.27 9.50
N MET A 97 -9.80 9.21 8.70
CA MET A 97 -8.39 9.30 8.31
C MET A 97 -7.46 9.27 9.56
N PRO A 98 -6.31 8.58 9.49
CA PRO A 98 -5.36 8.56 10.59
C PRO A 98 -4.94 9.97 11.03
N ARG A 99 -4.91 10.19 12.36
CA ARG A 99 -4.35 11.43 12.93
C ARG A 99 -2.87 11.56 12.53
N LYS A 100 -2.42 12.79 12.26
CA LYS A 100 -1.04 13.09 11.83
C LYS A 100 -0.66 12.49 10.47
N TRP A 101 -1.63 12.37 9.55
CA TRP A 101 -1.47 11.86 8.19
C TRP A 101 -0.22 12.38 7.46
N GLY A 102 -0.03 13.70 7.36
CA GLY A 102 1.13 14.28 6.68
C GLY A 102 2.48 13.87 7.30
N ARG A 103 2.57 13.76 8.63
CA ARG A 103 3.79 13.27 9.30
C ARG A 103 4.03 11.78 9.02
N MET A 104 2.97 10.99 8.86
CA MET A 104 3.09 9.58 8.51
C MET A 104 3.61 9.42 7.07
N LEU A 105 3.07 10.20 6.13
CA LEU A 105 3.54 10.21 4.75
C LEU A 105 4.99 10.68 4.65
N GLY A 106 5.35 11.79 5.31
CA GLY A 106 6.72 12.29 5.28
C GLY A 106 7.77 11.33 5.85
N ARG A 107 7.38 10.36 6.69
CA ARG A 107 8.29 9.28 7.12
C ARG A 107 8.51 8.23 6.03
N LEU A 108 7.46 7.89 5.30
CA LEU A 108 7.57 6.96 4.18
C LEU A 108 8.35 7.57 3.01
N GLU A 109 8.23 8.89 2.82
CA GLU A 109 8.90 9.65 1.76
C GLU A 109 10.39 9.86 2.09
N LYS A 110 10.70 10.40 3.28
CA LYS A 110 12.09 10.64 3.68
C LYS A 110 12.94 9.38 3.68
N GLU A 111 12.36 8.24 4.05
CA GLU A 111 13.07 6.98 4.05
C GLU A 111 13.27 6.44 2.62
N ALA A 112 12.38 6.75 1.66
CA ALA A 112 12.54 6.42 0.24
C ALA A 112 13.71 7.16 -0.42
N ASP A 113 13.99 8.39 -0.01
CA ASP A 113 15.11 9.18 -0.54
C ASP A 113 16.48 8.82 0.07
N GLU A 114 16.52 8.05 1.16
CA GLU A 114 17.76 7.63 1.85
C GLU A 114 18.35 6.30 1.33
N GLU A 115 17.90 5.78 0.18
CA GLU A 115 18.38 4.51 -0.45
C GLU A 115 19.15 4.72 -1.77
#